data_AF-A0A7C1YK08-F1
#
_entry.id   AF-A0A7C1YK08-F1
#
_cell.length_a   1.000
_cell.length_b   1.000
_cell.length_c   1.000
_cell.angle_alpha   90.00
_cell.angle_beta   90.00
_cell.angle_gamma   90.00
#
_symmetry.space_group_name_H-M   'P 1'
#
loop_
_entity.id
_entity.type
_entity.pdbx_description
1 polymer ?
#
loop_
_entity_poly.entity_id
_entity_poly.type
_entity_poly.pdbx_seq_one_letter_code
_entity_poly.pdbx_strand_id
1 'polypeptide(L)'
;GHAGLFGTAEDICKLLTLMFFDYSKGTTHLGVKQDLLRTFWERQTELGNGTWALGFDTPAATASSAGKYFSPNSVGHLGFTGTSFWFDLDRELLVVLLSNRVYIGRENEKIKEFRPLIHDRIIECLDSV
;
A
#
# COMPACT_ATOMS: atom_id res chain seq x y z
N GLY A 1 5.09 8.91 -9.48
CA GLY A 1 4.60 10.01 -10.32
C GLY A 1 4.59 11.29 -9.52
N HIS A 2 4.88 12.44 -10.14
CA HIS A 2 4.59 13.74 -9.53
C HIS A 2 3.06 13.91 -9.47
N ALA A 3 2.55 14.38 -8.32
CA ALA A 3 1.12 14.40 -7.99
C ALA A 3 0.24 14.93 -9.14
N GLY A 4 -0.73 14.13 -9.61
CA GLY A 4 -1.60 14.53 -10.73
C GLY A 4 -2.69 13.55 -11.16
N LEU A 5 -2.81 12.39 -10.50
CA LEU A 5 -3.89 11.42 -10.76
C LEU A 5 -4.93 11.49 -9.64
N PHE A 6 -6.21 11.54 -10.01
CA PHE A 6 -7.35 11.59 -9.10
C PHE A 6 -8.26 10.39 -9.36
N GLY A 7 -8.84 9.84 -8.29
CA GLY A 7 -9.74 8.69 -8.36
C GLY A 7 -10.36 8.43 -6.99
N THR A 8 -11.36 7.54 -6.95
CA THR A 8 -12.01 7.14 -5.71
C THR A 8 -11.23 6.00 -5.03
N ALA A 9 -11.56 5.71 -3.76
CA ALA A 9 -11.01 4.54 -3.08
C ALA A 9 -11.39 3.25 -3.80
N GLU A 10 -12.60 3.19 -4.36
CA GLU A 10 -13.09 2.07 -5.14
C GLU A 10 -12.27 1.86 -6.43
N ASP A 11 -11.91 2.93 -7.14
CA ASP A 11 -11.09 2.82 -8.36
C ASP A 11 -9.68 2.32 -8.04
N ILE A 12 -9.09 2.78 -6.94
CA ILE A 12 -7.80 2.30 -6.46
C ILE A 12 -7.88 0.83 -6.09
N CYS A 13 -8.94 0.42 -5.36
CA CYS A 13 -9.18 -0.98 -5.03
C CYS A 13 -9.25 -1.83 -6.30
N LYS A 14 -10.09 -1.46 -7.27
CA LYS A 14 -10.22 -2.17 -8.54
C LYS A 14 -8.88 -2.30 -9.25
N LEU A 15 -8.13 -1.20 -9.39
CA LEU A 15 -6.83 -1.21 -10.05
C LEU A 15 -5.86 -2.18 -9.37
N LEU A 16 -5.72 -2.09 -8.04
CA LEU A 16 -4.81 -2.94 -7.28
C LEU A 16 -5.23 -4.41 -7.30
N THR A 17 -6.52 -4.71 -7.26
CA THR A 17 -7.03 -6.07 -7.43
C THR A 17 -6.69 -6.64 -8.81
N LEU A 18 -6.84 -5.86 -9.89
CA LEU A 18 -6.44 -6.29 -11.23
C LEU A 18 -4.93 -6.51 -11.34
N MET A 19 -4.13 -5.61 -10.76
CA MET A 19 -2.68 -5.80 -10.66
C MET A 19 -2.32 -7.07 -9.90
N PHE A 20 -3.05 -7.39 -8.82
CA PHE A 20 -2.82 -8.59 -8.04
C PHE A 20 -3.14 -9.87 -8.81
N PHE A 21 -4.20 -9.90 -9.61
CA PHE A 21 -4.47 -11.05 -10.47
C PHE A 21 -3.39 -11.22 -11.54
N ASP A 22 -2.96 -10.13 -12.17
CA ASP A 22 -1.87 -10.18 -13.15
C ASP A 22 -0.56 -10.64 -12.50
N TYR A 23 -0.28 -10.19 -11.27
CA TYR A 23 0.86 -10.61 -10.44
C TYR A 23 0.79 -12.09 -9.99
N SER A 24 -0.34 -12.54 -9.45
CA SER A 24 -0.45 -13.84 -8.77
C SER A 24 -0.85 -14.98 -9.70
N LYS A 25 -1.71 -14.71 -10.70
CA LYS A 25 -2.27 -15.72 -11.61
C LYS A 25 -1.76 -15.58 -13.04
N GLY A 26 -1.02 -14.51 -13.37
CA GLY A 26 -0.52 -14.28 -14.74
C GLY A 26 -1.63 -13.91 -15.72
N THR A 27 -2.74 -13.33 -15.23
CA THR A 27 -3.74 -12.69 -16.09
C THR A 27 -3.15 -11.47 -16.79
N THR A 28 -3.88 -10.92 -17.75
CA THR A 28 -3.44 -9.77 -18.56
C THR A 28 -4.47 -8.65 -18.55
N HIS A 29 -5.13 -8.41 -17.41
CA HIS A 29 -6.14 -7.36 -17.27
C HIS A 29 -5.59 -5.97 -17.62
N LEU A 30 -4.33 -5.70 -17.27
CA LEU A 30 -3.65 -4.43 -17.50
C LEU A 30 -2.62 -4.49 -18.64
N GLY A 31 -2.48 -5.66 -19.29
CA GLY A 31 -1.48 -5.87 -20.34
C GLY A 31 -0.02 -5.84 -19.85
N VAL A 32 0.20 -5.93 -18.53
CA VAL A 32 1.55 -5.95 -17.92
C VAL A 32 2.00 -7.40 -17.74
N LYS A 33 3.26 -7.70 -18.04
CA LYS A 33 3.82 -9.05 -17.82
C LYS A 33 3.89 -9.35 -16.32
N GLN A 34 3.54 -10.58 -15.95
CA GLN A 34 3.59 -11.06 -14.56
C GLN A 34 4.97 -10.84 -13.92
N ASP A 35 6.04 -11.23 -14.60
CA ASP A 35 7.41 -11.08 -14.08
C ASP A 35 7.78 -9.61 -13.81
N LEU A 36 7.28 -8.69 -14.64
CA LEU A 36 7.52 -7.26 -14.46
C LEU A 36 6.79 -6.75 -13.22
N LEU A 37 5.56 -7.17 -12.98
CA LEU A 37 4.84 -6.84 -11.74
C LEU A 37 5.56 -7.41 -10.52
N ARG A 38 6.07 -8.63 -10.59
CA ARG A 38 6.87 -9.23 -9.51
C ARG A 38 8.09 -8.40 -9.19
N THR A 39 8.85 -7.98 -10.20
CA THR A 39 10.00 -7.08 -10.01
C THR A 39 9.60 -5.75 -9.38
N PHE A 40 8.46 -5.16 -9.74
CA PHE A 40 8.02 -3.89 -9.19
C PHE A 40 7.52 -3.98 -7.74
N TRP A 41 7.03 -5.14 -7.33
CA TRP A 41 6.52 -5.40 -5.98
C TRP A 41 7.55 -6.06 -5.05
N GLU A 42 8.74 -6.37 -5.57
CA GLU A 42 9.84 -6.91 -4.79
C GLU A 42 10.62 -5.82 -4.05
N ARG A 43 10.89 -6.05 -2.76
CA ARG A 43 11.69 -5.15 -1.93
C ARG A 43 13.13 -5.11 -2.45
N GLN A 44 13.64 -3.90 -2.65
CA GLN A 44 15.00 -3.67 -3.15
C GLN A 44 16.01 -3.71 -2.01
N THR A 45 16.54 -4.90 -1.69
CA THR A 45 17.52 -5.10 -0.60
C THR A 45 18.97 -4.82 -1.02
N GLU A 46 19.26 -4.87 -2.32
CA GLU A 46 20.62 -4.67 -2.87
C GLU A 46 21.13 -3.24 -2.66
N LEU A 47 20.23 -2.27 -2.48
CA LEU A 47 20.55 -0.86 -2.23
C LEU A 47 20.63 -0.52 -0.73
N GLY A 48 20.63 -1.54 0.15
CA GLY A 48 20.72 -1.42 1.60
C GLY A 48 19.42 -1.78 2.33
N ASN A 49 19.29 -1.35 3.58
CA ASN A 49 18.15 -1.70 4.46
C ASN A 49 16.88 -0.87 4.17
N GLY A 50 16.71 -0.38 2.95
CA GLY A 50 15.55 0.40 2.53
C GLY A 50 14.25 -0.40 2.59
N THR A 51 13.13 0.31 2.66
CA THR A 51 11.77 -0.26 2.69
C THR A 51 11.05 -0.02 1.36
N TRP A 52 11.79 0.06 0.26
CA TRP A 52 11.27 0.45 -1.04
C TRP A 52 11.22 -0.74 -1.99
N ALA A 53 10.15 -0.81 -2.77
CA ALA A 53 10.09 -1.53 -4.03
C ALA A 53 10.12 -0.49 -5.18
N LEU A 54 10.06 -0.92 -6.45
CA LEU A 54 10.11 0.02 -7.57
C LEU A 54 8.82 0.84 -7.66
N GLY A 55 8.84 2.04 -7.10
CA GLY A 55 7.70 2.96 -7.08
C GLY A 55 6.69 2.70 -5.95
N PHE A 56 6.95 1.74 -5.08
CA PHE A 56 6.09 1.38 -3.94
C PHE A 56 6.88 1.32 -2.63
N ASP A 57 6.15 1.40 -1.53
CA ASP A 57 6.62 1.16 -0.17
C ASP A 57 6.47 -0.35 0.18
N THR A 58 7.26 -0.81 1.14
CA THR A 58 7.13 -2.11 1.83
C THR A 58 7.16 -1.87 3.34
N PRO A 59 6.62 -2.77 4.18
CA PRO A 59 6.60 -2.54 5.62
C PRO A 59 8.00 -2.36 6.22
N ALA A 60 8.14 -1.33 7.05
CA ALA A 60 9.33 -1.13 7.86
C ALA A 60 9.35 -2.11 9.03
N ALA A 61 10.56 -2.51 9.47
CA ALA A 61 10.71 -3.40 10.63
C ALA A 61 10.20 -2.76 11.94
N THR A 62 10.29 -1.43 12.05
CA THR A 62 9.80 -0.64 13.19
C THR A 62 9.08 0.60 12.67
N ALA A 63 8.04 1.04 13.41
CA ALA A 63 7.26 2.24 13.09
C ALA A 63 6.72 2.30 11.64
N SER A 64 6.31 1.15 11.09
CA SER A 64 5.74 1.06 9.74
C SER A 64 4.42 1.82 9.64
N SER A 65 4.21 2.54 8.53
CA SER A 65 2.90 3.14 8.22
C SER A 65 1.84 2.10 7.83
N ALA A 66 2.22 0.83 7.63
CA ALA A 66 1.32 -0.30 7.42
C ALA A 66 0.71 -0.84 8.72
N GLY A 67 1.19 -0.39 9.88
CA GLY A 67 0.89 -1.05 11.15
C GLY A 67 1.83 -2.22 11.42
N LYS A 68 1.44 -3.07 12.37
CA LYS A 68 2.20 -4.22 12.87
C LYS A 68 1.83 -5.53 12.21
N TYR A 69 0.62 -5.64 11.67
CA TYR A 69 0.06 -6.94 11.28
C TYR A 69 0.16 -7.27 9.79
N PHE A 70 0.48 -6.30 8.93
CA PHE A 70 0.79 -6.55 7.52
C PHE A 70 2.07 -7.39 7.40
N SER A 71 2.03 -8.39 6.51
CA SER A 71 3.17 -9.28 6.29
C SER A 71 4.36 -8.54 5.66
N PRO A 72 5.60 -9.04 5.81
CA PRO A 72 6.76 -8.49 5.10
C PRO A 72 6.60 -8.46 3.58
N ASN A 73 5.77 -9.34 3.02
CA ASN A 73 5.43 -9.41 1.59
C ASN A 73 4.22 -8.53 1.27
N SER A 74 4.26 -7.28 1.71
CA SER A 74 3.22 -6.28 1.42
C SER A 74 3.77 -5.13 0.60
N VAL A 75 2.93 -4.54 -0.23
CA VAL A 75 3.24 -3.34 -1.01
C VAL A 75 2.29 -2.21 -0.66
N GLY A 76 2.79 -0.99 -0.62
CA GLY A 76 1.99 0.18 -0.26
C GLY A 76 2.39 1.44 -1.00
N HIS A 77 1.62 2.49 -0.77
CA HIS A 77 2.03 3.83 -1.17
C HIS A 77 1.41 4.90 -0.28
N LEU A 78 2.20 5.92 0.04
CA LEU A 78 1.77 7.08 0.80
C LEU A 78 1.66 8.33 -0.07
N GLY A 79 0.58 9.08 0.09
CA GLY A 79 0.38 10.38 -0.54
C GLY A 79 0.55 11.52 0.45
N PHE A 80 1.10 12.64 -0.03
CA PHE A 80 1.26 13.86 0.74
C PHE A 80 -0.08 14.37 1.31
N THR A 81 -1.12 14.43 0.47
CA THR A 81 -2.45 14.93 0.88
C THR A 81 -3.15 14.02 1.87
N GLY A 82 -2.81 12.73 1.91
CA GLY A 82 -3.37 11.80 2.89
C GLY A 82 -3.74 10.42 2.35
N THR A 83 -3.45 10.13 1.07
CA THR A 83 -3.52 8.76 0.54
C THR A 83 -2.63 7.82 1.36
N SER A 84 -3.14 6.62 1.61
CA SER A 84 -2.39 5.49 2.14
C SER A 84 -3.08 4.23 1.65
N PHE A 85 -2.38 3.38 0.91
CA PHE A 85 -2.84 2.01 0.71
C PHE A 85 -1.76 1.02 1.11
N TRP A 86 -2.18 -0.16 1.53
CA TRP A 86 -1.33 -1.32 1.76
C TRP A 86 -2.06 -2.57 1.28
N PHE A 87 -1.33 -3.40 0.55
CA PHE A 87 -1.79 -4.69 0.04
C PHE A 87 -0.87 -5.78 0.60
N ASP A 88 -1.41 -6.60 1.50
CA ASP A 88 -0.77 -7.83 1.97
C ASP A 88 -0.99 -8.94 0.94
N LEU A 89 0.08 -9.34 0.27
CA LEU A 89 0.01 -10.30 -0.82
C LEU A 89 -0.16 -11.73 -0.32
N ASP A 90 0.18 -12.01 0.93
CA ASP A 90 0.04 -13.33 1.54
C ASP A 90 -1.39 -13.54 2.03
N ARG A 91 -2.01 -12.49 2.58
CA ARG A 91 -3.39 -12.50 3.08
C ARG A 91 -4.43 -12.17 2.00
N GLU A 92 -3.99 -11.77 0.80
CA GLU A 92 -4.84 -11.20 -0.25
C GLU A 92 -5.72 -10.04 0.28
N LEU A 93 -5.16 -9.21 1.17
CA LEU A 93 -5.86 -8.15 1.89
C LEU A 93 -5.39 -6.77 1.42
N LEU A 94 -6.33 -5.97 0.91
CA LEU A 94 -6.09 -4.59 0.51
C LEU A 94 -6.83 -3.62 1.42
N VAL A 95 -6.12 -2.64 1.96
CA VAL A 95 -6.70 -1.51 2.69
C VAL A 95 -6.35 -0.20 1.99
N VAL A 96 -7.36 0.61 1.67
CA VAL A 96 -7.23 1.93 1.06
C VAL A 96 -7.82 3.00 1.97
N LEU A 97 -7.00 3.96 2.36
CA LEU A 97 -7.38 5.17 3.09
C LEU A 97 -7.15 6.38 2.19
N LEU A 98 -8.23 7.09 1.86
CA LEU A 98 -8.17 8.40 1.24
C LEU A 98 -8.61 9.46 2.24
N SER A 99 -7.69 10.35 2.58
CA SER A 99 -7.95 11.49 3.46
C SER A 99 -7.36 12.78 2.86
N ASN A 100 -7.66 13.92 3.47
CA ASN A 100 -7.09 15.21 3.11
C ASN A 100 -6.53 15.92 4.34
N ARG A 101 -5.35 15.48 4.83
CA ARG A 101 -4.72 16.06 6.03
C ARG A 101 -4.40 17.55 5.87
N VAL A 102 -4.14 18.00 4.64
CA VAL A 102 -3.73 19.37 4.35
C VAL A 102 -4.90 20.35 4.30
N TYR A 103 -6.14 19.86 4.33
CA TYR A 103 -7.34 20.69 4.34
C TYR A 103 -7.37 21.69 5.51
N ILE A 104 -6.88 21.27 6.69
CA ILE A 104 -6.80 22.11 7.90
C ILE A 104 -5.39 22.68 8.15
N GLY A 105 -4.51 22.64 7.14
CA GLY A 105 -3.12 23.11 7.22
C GLY A 105 -2.09 21.99 7.07
N ARG A 106 -0.88 22.34 6.63
CA ARG A 106 0.20 21.38 6.35
C ARG A 106 0.90 20.90 7.62
N GLU A 107 0.79 21.65 8.71
CA GLU A 107 1.44 21.34 9.98
C GLU A 107 0.82 20.12 10.69
N ASN A 108 -0.38 19.69 10.28
CA ASN A 108 -1.06 18.56 10.88
C ASN A 108 -0.45 17.23 10.43
N GLU A 109 0.34 16.64 11.33
CA GLU A 109 1.04 15.37 11.11
C GLU A 109 0.36 14.17 11.79
N LYS A 110 -0.83 14.34 12.40
CA LYS A 110 -1.56 13.26 13.10
C LYS A 110 -1.84 12.04 12.22
N ILE A 111 -1.83 12.21 10.90
CA ILE A 111 -1.99 11.10 9.95
C ILE A 111 -0.88 10.04 10.09
N LYS A 112 0.31 10.42 10.56
CA LYS A 112 1.43 9.48 10.77
C LYS A 112 1.10 8.44 11.84
N GLU A 113 0.38 8.85 12.89
CA GLU A 113 -0.12 7.95 13.92
C GLU A 113 -1.39 7.22 13.48
N PHE A 114 -2.27 7.92 12.75
CA PHE A 114 -3.54 7.35 12.32
C PHE A 114 -3.41 6.21 11.30
N ARG A 115 -2.47 6.31 10.35
CA ARG A 115 -2.23 5.29 9.31
C ARG A 115 -2.00 3.89 9.91
N PRO A 116 -0.97 3.63 10.73
CA PRO A 116 -0.77 2.31 11.30
C PRO A 116 -1.94 1.88 12.19
N LEU A 117 -2.55 2.82 12.93
CA LEU A 117 -3.68 2.51 13.81
C LEU A 117 -4.88 1.93 13.05
N ILE A 118 -5.31 2.56 11.95
CA ILE A 118 -6.48 2.07 11.21
C ILE A 118 -6.22 0.71 10.54
N HIS A 119 -5.02 0.51 10.00
CA HIS A 119 -4.62 -0.76 9.38
C HIS A 119 -4.61 -1.88 10.42
N ASP A 120 -4.04 -1.63 11.59
CA ASP A 120 -4.02 -2.61 12.69
C ASP A 120 -5.44 -2.95 13.15
N ARG A 121 -6.30 -1.94 13.35
CA ARG A 121 -7.68 -2.16 13.77
C ARG A 121 -8.49 -2.97 12.78
N ILE A 122 -8.28 -2.78 11.48
CA ILE A 122 -8.96 -3.57 10.45
C ILE A 122 -8.53 -5.04 10.55
N ILE A 123 -7.24 -5.32 10.67
CA ILE A 123 -6.74 -6.69 10.78
C ILE A 123 -7.23 -7.36 12.07
N GLU A 124 -7.16 -6.66 13.21
CA GLU A 124 -7.70 -7.15 14.48
C GLU A 124 -9.18 -7.53 14.38
N CYS A 125 -9.99 -6.71 13.69
CA CYS A 125 -11.40 -7.00 13.48
C CYS A 125 -11.62 -8.23 12.57
N LEU A 126 -10.81 -8.40 11.53
CA LEU A 126 -10.90 -9.56 10.63
C LEU A 126 -10.46 -10.87 11.30
N ASP A 127 -9.42 -10.82 12.13
CA ASP A 127 -8.89 -11.99 12.85
C ASP A 127 -9.76 -12.38 14.07
N SER A 128 -10.73 -11.54 14.46
CA SER A 128 -11.66 -11.78 15.58
C SER A 128 -12.95 -12.51 15.18
N VAL A 129 -13.11 -12.84 13.89
CA VAL A 129 -14.28 -13.54 13.32
C VAL A 129 -13.94 -15.01 13.08
#